data_AF-A0A3M6AUI1-F1
#
_entry.id   AF-A0A3M6AUI1-F1
#
_cell.length_a   1.000
_cell.length_b   1.000
_cell.length_c   1.000
_cell.angle_alpha   90.00
_cell.angle_beta   90.00
_cell.angle_gamma   90.00
#
_symmetry.space_group_name_H-M   'P 1'
#
loop_
_entity.id
_entity.type
_entity.pdbx_description
1 polymer ?
#
loop_
_entity_poly.entity_id
_entity_poly.type
_entity_poly.pdbx_seq_one_letter_code
_entity_poly.pdbx_strand_id
1 'polypeptide(L)' 'MHDLTAGQYRLPWEGDVVHTDGGSCGFAAPQRDFKPTPSSWKE' A
#
# COMPACT_ATOMS: atom_id res chain seq x y z
N MET A 1 -4.69 1.31 -17.62
CA MET A 1 -5.23 0.16 -16.87
C MET A 1 -4.29 -1.04 -16.87
N HIS A 2 -3.56 -1.32 -17.95
CA HIS A 2 -2.62 -2.44 -18.01
C HIS A 2 -1.57 -2.44 -16.90
N ASP A 3 -1.00 -1.29 -16.53
CA ASP A 3 0.02 -1.22 -15.47
C ASP A 3 -0.55 -1.61 -14.10
N LEU A 4 -1.81 -1.26 -13.81
CA LEU A 4 -2.49 -1.72 -12.60
C LEU A 4 -2.66 -3.24 -12.61
N THR A 5 -3.07 -3.82 -13.73
CA THR A 5 -3.20 -5.27 -13.88
C THR A 5 -1.84 -5.98 -13.79
N ALA A 6 -0.76 -5.34 -14.23
CA ALA A 6 0.60 -5.86 -14.18
C ALA A 6 1.32 -5.58 -12.84
N GLY A 7 0.69 -4.86 -11.90
CA GLY A 7 1.32 -4.44 -10.65
C GLY A 7 2.47 -3.43 -10.82
N GLN A 8 2.51 -2.71 -11.95
CA GLN A 8 3.54 -1.73 -12.30
C GLN A 8 3.01 -0.29 -12.29
N TYR A 9 1.81 -0.07 -11.75
CA TYR A 9 1.23 1.27 -11.72
C TYR A 9 2.06 2.20 -10.83
N ARG A 10 2.50 3.31 -11.42
CA ARG A 10 3.29 4.34 -10.74
C ARG A 10 2.98 5.71 -11.32
N LEU A 11 2.85 6.73 -10.48
CA LEU A 11 2.66 8.10 -10.95
C LEU A 11 4.02 8.78 -11.19
N PRO A 12 4.14 9.64 -12.23
CA PRO A 12 5.40 10.35 -12.50
C PRO A 12 5.90 11.20 -11.32
N TRP A 13 4.98 11.71 -10.50
CA TRP A 13 5.26 12.56 -9.33
C TRP A 13 5.17 11.79 -7.99
N GLU A 14 5.13 10.46 -8.00
CA GLU A 14 4.97 9.68 -6.77
C GLU A 14 6.12 9.90 -5.77
N GLY A 15 7.32 10.24 -6.26
CA GLY A 15 8.47 10.60 -5.42
C GLY A 15 8.33 11.95 -4.71
N ASP A 16 7.45 12.83 -5.20
CA ASP A 16 7.20 14.14 -4.59
C ASP A 16 6.08 14.08 -3.52
N VAL A 17 5.48 12.91 -3.31
CA VAL A 17 4.43 12.71 -2.31
C VAL A 17 5.03 12.74 -0.91
N VAL A 18 4.67 13.78 -0.14
CA VAL A 18 5.20 14.02 1.20
C VAL A 18 4.67 13.04 2.25
N HIS A 19 3.42 12.59 2.09
CA HIS A 19 2.75 11.69 3.03
C HIS A 19 2.15 10.51 2.30
N THR A 20 2.68 9.32 2.59
CA THR A 20 2.21 8.04 2.05
C THR A 20 1.63 7.12 3.12
N ASP A 21 1.72 7.53 4.39
CA ASP A 21 1.24 6.79 5.55
C ASP A 21 0.37 7.69 6.46
N GLY A 22 -0.04 7.14 7.61
CA GLY A 22 -0.87 7.83 8.60
C GLY A 22 -0.11 8.76 9.55
N GLY A 23 1.20 8.94 9.39
CA GLY A 23 2.04 9.72 10.31
C GLY A 23 1.61 11.18 10.44
N SER A 24 1.14 11.80 9.34
CA SER A 24 0.62 13.17 9.33
C SER A 24 -0.63 13.36 10.20
N CYS A 25 -1.38 12.29 10.45
CA CYS A 25 -2.57 12.27 11.30
C CYS A 25 -2.28 11.78 12.73
N GLY A 26 -1.01 11.61 13.11
CA GLY A 26 -0.60 11.19 14.46
C GLY A 26 -0.61 9.67 14.68
N PHE A 27 -0.73 8.86 13.62
CA PHE A 27 -0.59 7.40 13.73
C PHE A 27 0.89 7.01 13.72
N ALA A 28 1.34 6.30 14.75
CA ALA A 28 2.69 5.75 14.79
C ALA A 28 2.85 4.59 13.80
N ALA A 29 4.08 4.36 13.35
CA ALA A 29 4.41 3.22 12.52
C ALA A 29 4.06 1.89 13.21
N PRO A 30 3.53 0.89 12.48
CA PRO A 30 3.18 -0.40 13.06
C PRO A 30 4.42 -1.13 13.57
N GLN A 31 4.34 -1.69 14.78
CA GLN A 31 5.42 -2.50 15.37
C GLN A 31 5.38 -3.98 14.99
N ARG A 32 4.35 -4.40 14.26
CA ARG A 32 4.13 -5.81 13.88
C ARG A 32 4.01 -5.91 12.38
N ASP A 33 4.66 -6.93 11.83
CA ASP A 33 4.53 -7.28 10.43
C ASP A 33 3.07 -7.62 10.07
N PHE A 34 2.68 -7.23 8.86
CA PHE A 34 1.41 -7.63 8.30
C PHE A 34 1.40 -9.14 8.07
N LYS A 35 0.47 -9.84 8.73
CA LYS A 35 0.21 -11.26 8.51
C LYS A 35 -1.10 -11.36 7.73
N PRO A 36 -1.06 -11.52 6.40
CA PRO A 36 -2.28 -11.72 5.64
C PRO A 36 -2.99 -12.96 6.16
N THR A 37 -4.26 -12.82 6.52
CA THR A 37 -5.10 -14.00 6.71
C THR A 37 -5.28 -14.63 5.34
N PRO A 38 -4.98 -15.93 5.16
CA PRO A 38 -5.26 -16.62 3.91
C PRO A 38 -6.74 -16.39 3.57
N SER A 39 -7.02 -15.90 2.36
CA SER A 39 -8.41 -15.74 1.94
C SER A 39 -9.08 -17.11 1.98
N SER A 40 -10.17 -17.25 2.75
CA SER A 40 -10.93 -18.49 2.83
C SER A 40 -11.86 -18.69 1.62
N TRP A 41 -11.77 -17.83 0.61
CA TRP A 41 -12.56 -17.95 -0.60
C TRP A 41 -12.05 -19.16 -1.40
N LYS A 42 -12.92 -20.17 -1.55
CA LYS A 42 -12.69 -21.33 -2.41
C LYS A 42 -13.26 -21.01 -3.79
N GLU A 43 -12.47 -21.27 -4.82
CA GLU A 43 -13.00 -21.64 -6.15
C GLU A 43 -13.38 -23.13 -6.15
#